data_AF-A0A2T1CYY5-F1
#
_entry.id   AF-A0A2T1CYY5-F1
#
_cell.length_a   1.000
_cell.length_b   1.000
_cell.length_c   1.000
_cell.angle_alpha   90.00
_cell.angle_beta   90.00
_cell.angle_gamma   90.00
#
_symmetry.space_group_name_H-M   'P 1'
#
loop_
_entity.id
_entity.type
_entity.pdbx_description
1 polymer ?
#
loop_
_entity_poly.entity_id
_entity_poly.type
_entity_poly.pdbx_seq_one_letter_code
_entity_poly.pdbx_strand_id
1 'polypeptide(L)'
;GKGSDNLVGETGNDTLIGDAGIDRLWGGEGADLFVLRREAEATSGEIGSEQPRPPSNFLGQVDQVPADFILDYNPTQGDVIGLAGGLTRNDIVLSERFLTIGDARDYDSSGPFPPGQPRTLDFRVLNTKATVIREASTGNILGLVKDVSPSQLQFISVSDGAIALG
;
A
#
# COMPACT_ATOMS: atom_id res chain seq x y z
N GLY A 1 6.17 13.36 1.91
CA GLY A 1 7.36 13.89 2.62
C GLY A 1 8.59 13.14 2.10
N LYS A 2 9.71 13.10 2.83
CA LYS A 2 10.83 12.16 2.54
C LYS A 2 11.01 11.12 3.65
N GLY A 3 9.96 10.91 4.45
CA GLY A 3 9.96 10.00 5.58
C GLY A 3 8.67 9.21 5.57
N SER A 4 8.60 8.19 6.43
CA SER A 4 7.40 7.37 6.59
C SER A 4 6.22 8.21 7.03
N ASP A 5 5.29 8.45 6.11
CA ASP A 5 4.10 9.25 6.32
C ASP A 5 2.85 8.34 6.44
N ASN A 6 1.86 8.80 7.22
CA ASN A 6 0.53 8.21 7.25
C ASN A 6 -0.40 9.14 6.46
N LEU A 7 -0.93 8.68 5.33
CA LEU A 7 -1.77 9.46 4.42
C LEU A 7 -3.20 8.92 4.40
N VAL A 8 -4.17 9.78 4.65
CA VAL A 8 -5.59 9.44 4.71
C VAL A 8 -6.37 10.37 3.78
N GLY A 9 -7.09 9.82 2.80
CA GLY A 9 -7.92 10.55 1.82
C GLY A 9 -9.26 11.06 2.40
N GLU A 10 -9.79 10.34 3.39
CA GLU A 10 -11.10 10.60 4.03
C GLU A 10 -12.30 10.18 3.16
N THR A 11 -13.17 11.11 2.77
CA THR A 11 -14.34 10.82 1.93
C THR A 11 -14.21 11.62 0.65
N GLY A 12 -14.36 10.98 -0.50
CA GLY A 12 -14.13 11.63 -1.78
C GLY A 12 -13.40 10.69 -2.75
N ASN A 13 -13.03 11.22 -3.91
CA ASN A 13 -12.15 10.50 -4.83
C ASN A 13 -10.78 11.15 -4.70
N ASP A 14 -9.88 10.51 -3.98
CA ASP A 14 -8.60 11.07 -3.60
C ASP A 14 -7.44 10.52 -4.43
N THR A 15 -6.36 11.29 -4.52
CA THR A 15 -5.11 10.84 -5.14
C THR A 15 -4.03 10.83 -4.07
N LEU A 16 -3.59 9.63 -3.70
CA LEU A 16 -2.62 9.40 -2.63
C LEU A 16 -1.26 9.05 -3.24
N ILE A 17 -0.27 9.89 -2.94
CA ILE A 17 1.12 9.73 -3.36
C ILE A 17 1.97 9.71 -2.08
N GLY A 18 2.55 8.56 -1.74
CA GLY A 18 3.39 8.38 -0.54
C GLY A 18 4.64 9.27 -0.54
N ASP A 19 5.12 9.57 -1.74
CA ASP A 19 6.46 10.07 -1.97
C ASP A 19 7.55 9.04 -1.63
N ALA A 20 8.62 9.45 -0.97
CA ALA A 20 9.82 8.63 -0.77
C ALA A 20 9.85 8.22 0.69
N GLY A 21 10.02 6.94 0.94
CA GLY A 21 9.94 6.41 2.29
C GLY A 21 9.07 5.15 2.35
N ILE A 22 8.54 4.91 3.55
CA ILE A 22 7.63 3.80 3.82
C ILE A 22 6.32 4.41 4.22
N ASP A 23 5.43 4.61 3.26
CA ASP A 23 4.20 5.33 3.48
C ASP A 23 3.03 4.37 3.69
N ARG A 24 2.10 4.78 4.55
CA ARG A 24 0.86 4.03 4.83
C ARG A 24 -0.31 4.83 4.30
N LEU A 25 -1.03 4.24 3.36
CA LEU A 25 -2.06 4.90 2.56
C LEU A 25 -3.43 4.31 2.91
N TRP A 26 -4.35 5.20 3.25
CA TRP A 26 -5.77 4.93 3.44
C TRP A 26 -6.58 5.85 2.52
N GLY A 27 -7.27 5.30 1.53
CA GLY A 27 -8.14 6.08 0.64
C GLY A 27 -9.36 6.60 1.38
N GLY A 28 -9.99 5.74 2.18
CA GLY A 28 -11.24 6.01 2.85
C GLY A 28 -12.45 5.66 1.96
N GLU A 29 -13.48 6.51 1.96
CA GLU A 29 -14.69 6.27 1.14
C GLU A 29 -14.61 7.00 -0.20
N GLY A 30 -14.61 6.23 -1.29
CA GLY A 30 -14.83 6.73 -2.65
C GLY A 30 -13.93 6.01 -3.65
N ALA A 31 -13.73 6.59 -4.83
CA ALA A 31 -12.89 5.99 -5.86
C ALA A 31 -11.48 6.59 -5.81
N ASP A 32 -10.56 5.89 -5.15
CA ASP A 32 -9.24 6.43 -4.83
C ASP A 32 -8.14 5.96 -5.77
N LEU A 33 -7.15 6.83 -6.01
CA LEU A 33 -5.97 6.56 -6.80
C LEU A 33 -4.73 6.49 -5.89
N PHE A 34 -4.18 5.29 -5.72
CA PHE A 34 -2.94 5.05 -4.99
C PHE A 34 -1.76 4.99 -5.96
N VAL A 35 -0.86 5.95 -5.93
CA VAL A 35 0.26 6.03 -6.87
C VAL A 35 1.50 5.35 -6.30
N LEU A 36 1.95 4.28 -6.95
CA LEU A 36 3.21 3.59 -6.64
C LEU A 36 4.30 4.01 -7.63
N ARG A 37 5.52 4.12 -7.12
CA ARG A 37 6.71 4.46 -7.91
C ARG A 37 7.89 3.57 -7.54
N ARG A 38 9.01 3.75 -8.24
CA ARG A 38 10.27 3.09 -7.87
C ARG A 38 10.88 3.84 -6.68
N GLU A 39 11.06 3.14 -5.57
CA GLU A 39 11.82 3.67 -4.44
C GLU A 39 13.32 3.60 -4.71
N ALA A 40 14.04 4.65 -4.30
CA ALA A 40 15.51 4.70 -4.44
C ALA A 40 16.20 3.61 -3.60
N GLU A 41 15.57 3.23 -2.48
CA GLU A 41 16.05 2.22 -1.55
C GLU A 41 15.31 0.88 -1.71
N ALA A 42 14.59 0.68 -2.84
CA ALA A 42 13.78 -0.51 -3.05
C ALA A 42 14.57 -1.81 -2.90
N THR A 43 13.94 -2.82 -2.30
CA THR A 43 14.54 -4.13 -2.06
C THR A 43 13.80 -5.22 -2.82
N SER A 44 14.54 -6.24 -3.28
CA SER A 44 13.98 -7.46 -3.87
C SER A 44 13.85 -8.60 -2.86
N GLY A 45 14.18 -8.37 -1.59
CA GLY A 45 14.10 -9.37 -0.51
C GLY A 45 12.75 -10.06 -0.43
N GLU A 46 12.75 -11.35 -0.10
CA GLU A 46 11.52 -12.10 0.16
C GLU A 46 10.84 -11.59 1.43
N ILE A 47 9.52 -11.43 1.36
CA ILE A 47 8.69 -10.98 2.48
C ILE A 47 7.50 -11.90 2.68
N GLY A 48 7.08 -12.05 3.93
CA GLY A 48 5.97 -12.91 4.30
C GLY A 48 6.22 -14.40 4.17
N SER A 49 5.15 -15.18 4.20
CA SER A 49 5.14 -16.63 4.00
C SER A 49 4.06 -17.04 3.00
N GLU A 50 4.23 -18.21 2.38
CA GLU A 50 3.17 -18.81 1.54
C GLU A 50 2.07 -19.47 2.39
N GLN A 51 2.38 -19.83 3.63
CA GLN A 51 1.45 -20.48 4.55
C GLN A 51 0.89 -19.49 5.59
N PRO A 52 -0.35 -19.70 6.08
CA PRO A 52 -0.98 -18.85 7.10
C PRO A 52 -0.34 -18.93 8.49
N ARG A 53 0.61 -19.85 8.71
CA ARG A 53 1.19 -20.08 10.03
C ARG A 53 2.13 -18.93 10.41
N PRO A 54 2.12 -18.47 11.67
CA PRO A 54 3.01 -17.42 12.08
C PRO A 54 4.43 -17.98 12.03
N PRO A 55 5.37 -17.32 11.36
CA PRO A 55 6.75 -17.59 11.66
C PRO A 55 7.05 -16.94 13.01
N SER A 56 7.65 -17.71 13.92
CA SER A 56 7.74 -17.43 15.36
C SER A 56 8.47 -16.13 15.74
N ASN A 57 9.05 -15.41 14.76
CA ASN A 57 10.04 -14.34 14.98
C ASN A 57 9.88 -13.10 14.06
N PHE A 58 8.75 -12.87 13.36
CA PHE A 58 8.65 -11.82 12.30
C PHE A 58 7.89 -10.54 12.71
N LEU A 59 7.84 -10.19 14.00
CA LEU A 59 7.36 -8.86 14.38
C LEU A 59 8.38 -7.81 13.90
N GLY A 60 8.02 -7.04 12.86
CA GLY A 60 8.76 -5.84 12.42
C GLY A 60 9.58 -5.95 11.12
N GLN A 61 9.60 -7.10 10.42
CA GLN A 61 10.36 -7.18 9.16
C GLN A 61 9.62 -6.53 7.99
N VAL A 62 8.29 -6.61 7.96
CA VAL A 62 7.49 -6.01 6.87
C VAL A 62 7.43 -4.49 7.02
N ASP A 63 7.31 -3.94 8.24
CA ASP A 63 7.20 -2.49 8.47
C ASP A 63 8.46 -1.69 8.08
N GLN A 64 9.58 -2.36 7.84
CA GLN A 64 10.84 -1.76 7.38
C GLN A 64 11.09 -1.98 5.88
N VAL A 65 10.13 -2.57 5.17
CA VAL A 65 10.23 -2.72 3.71
C VAL A 65 10.11 -1.34 3.08
N PRO A 66 11.10 -0.89 2.28
CA PRO A 66 11.10 0.40 1.57
C PRO A 66 10.11 0.36 0.41
N ALA A 67 8.82 0.34 0.74
CA ALA A 67 7.69 0.35 -0.18
C ALA A 67 6.41 0.84 0.52
N ASP A 68 5.44 1.29 -0.26
CA ASP A 68 4.19 1.81 0.26
C ASP A 68 3.19 0.69 0.63
N PHE A 69 2.40 0.97 1.67
CA PHE A 69 1.39 0.10 2.22
C PHE A 69 0.01 0.68 1.96
N ILE A 70 -0.75 0.05 1.06
CA ILE A 70 -2.16 0.37 0.82
C ILE A 70 -3.00 -0.52 1.73
N LEU A 71 -3.76 0.11 2.64
CA LEU A 71 -4.33 -0.58 3.80
C LEU A 71 -5.85 -0.78 3.76
N ASP A 72 -6.56 -0.12 2.85
CA ASP A 72 -8.02 -0.15 2.72
C ASP A 72 -8.54 -0.23 1.28
N TYR A 73 -7.70 -0.63 0.33
CA TYR A 73 -8.06 -0.75 -1.10
C TYR A 73 -9.38 -1.52 -1.30
N ASN A 74 -10.34 -0.86 -1.96
CA ASN A 74 -11.64 -1.42 -2.26
C ASN A 74 -12.02 -1.26 -3.74
N PRO A 75 -11.92 -2.32 -4.55
CA PRO A 75 -12.27 -2.25 -5.97
C PRO A 75 -13.77 -2.03 -6.21
N THR A 76 -14.62 -2.23 -5.21
CA THR A 76 -16.07 -1.97 -5.34
C THR A 76 -16.43 -0.50 -5.20
N GLN A 77 -15.58 0.30 -4.54
CA GLN A 77 -15.74 1.75 -4.44
C GLN A 77 -15.10 2.48 -5.63
N GLY A 78 -14.22 1.80 -6.36
CA GLY A 78 -13.60 2.31 -7.59
C GLY A 78 -12.09 2.49 -7.50
N ASP A 79 -11.46 1.96 -6.46
CA ASP A 79 -10.04 2.15 -6.21
C ASP A 79 -9.16 1.56 -7.30
N VAL A 80 -8.10 2.30 -7.62
CA VAL A 80 -7.11 1.94 -8.64
C VAL A 80 -5.70 2.22 -8.15
N ILE A 81 -4.76 1.42 -8.64
CA ILE A 81 -3.33 1.61 -8.39
C ILE A 81 -2.69 2.27 -9.62
N GLY A 82 -2.14 3.46 -9.43
CA GLY A 82 -1.36 4.17 -10.42
C GLY A 82 0.08 3.69 -10.45
N LEU A 83 0.61 3.35 -11.61
CA LEU A 83 2.00 3.00 -11.84
C LEU A 83 2.73 4.19 -12.46
N ALA A 84 3.64 4.81 -11.71
CA ALA A 84 4.43 5.97 -12.11
C ALA A 84 5.78 5.59 -12.74
N GLY A 85 6.54 6.57 -13.26
CA GLY A 85 7.92 6.36 -13.72
C GLY A 85 8.01 5.49 -14.97
N GLY A 86 6.99 5.56 -15.82
CA GLY A 86 6.87 4.77 -17.05
C GLY A 86 6.53 3.29 -16.83
N LEU A 87 6.21 2.88 -15.60
CA LEU A 87 5.77 1.52 -15.31
C LEU A 87 4.40 1.23 -15.93
N THR A 88 4.26 0.02 -16.44
CA THR A 88 3.00 -0.50 -16.97
C THR A 88 2.61 -1.79 -16.28
N ARG A 89 1.38 -2.27 -16.54
CA ARG A 89 0.89 -3.53 -15.99
C ARG A 89 1.76 -4.75 -16.36
N ASN A 90 2.45 -4.69 -17.50
CA ASN A 90 3.34 -5.76 -17.96
C ASN A 90 4.69 -5.77 -17.25
N ASP A 91 5.06 -4.66 -16.61
CA ASP A 91 6.34 -4.51 -15.91
C ASP A 91 6.26 -4.94 -14.44
N ILE A 92 5.09 -5.46 -14.01
CA ILE A 92 4.87 -5.84 -12.62
C ILE A 92 4.47 -7.31 -12.48
N VAL A 93 4.96 -7.93 -11.41
CA VAL A 93 4.61 -9.27 -10.96
C VAL A 93 3.87 -9.14 -9.63
N LEU A 94 2.76 -9.85 -9.50
CA LEU A 94 1.99 -9.89 -8.27
C LEU A 94 2.18 -11.25 -7.58
N SER A 95 2.35 -11.23 -6.27
CA SER A 95 2.34 -12.44 -5.46
C SER A 95 1.49 -12.25 -4.22
N GLU A 96 0.67 -13.25 -3.91
CA GLU A 96 -0.07 -13.29 -2.64
C GLU A 96 0.83 -13.87 -1.56
N ARG A 97 0.95 -13.17 -0.43
CA ARG A 97 1.77 -13.57 0.73
C ARG A 97 0.98 -13.37 2.01
N PHE A 98 1.25 -14.20 3.00
CA PHE A 98 0.86 -13.92 4.38
C PHE A 98 1.90 -12.99 4.99
N LEU A 99 1.46 -11.82 5.45
CA LEU A 99 2.30 -10.79 6.04
C LEU A 99 1.82 -10.49 7.46
N THR A 100 2.81 -10.27 8.33
CA THR A 100 2.60 -9.61 9.61
C THR A 100 2.87 -8.14 9.41
N ILE A 101 1.82 -7.35 9.20
CA ILE A 101 1.90 -5.90 9.04
C ILE A 101 1.70 -5.30 10.44
N GLY A 102 2.71 -4.60 10.95
CA GLY A 102 2.55 -3.78 12.15
C GLY A 102 1.76 -2.53 11.78
N ASP A 103 1.05 -1.95 12.75
CA ASP A 103 0.23 -0.76 12.57
C ASP A 103 -0.75 -0.79 11.37
N ALA A 104 -1.46 -1.90 11.17
CA ALA A 104 -2.45 -2.07 10.11
C ALA A 104 -3.83 -1.48 10.47
N ARG A 105 -3.86 -0.34 11.19
CA ARG A 105 -5.08 0.32 11.66
C ARG A 105 -6.08 0.50 10.51
N ASP A 106 -7.36 0.29 10.77
CA ASP A 106 -8.42 0.63 9.83
C ASP A 106 -8.85 2.07 10.12
N TYR A 107 -8.57 2.99 9.18
CA TYR A 107 -9.10 4.34 9.23
C TYR A 107 -10.53 4.30 8.68
N ASP A 108 -11.47 3.87 9.51
CA ASP A 108 -12.90 3.95 9.19
C ASP A 108 -13.30 5.45 9.06
N SER A 109 -14.03 5.84 8.01
CA SER A 109 -14.49 7.22 7.77
C SER A 109 -15.93 7.50 8.28
N SER A 110 -16.66 6.51 8.79
CA SER A 110 -18.11 6.53 9.10
C SER A 110 -18.60 7.13 10.44
N GLY A 111 -17.91 8.12 11.03
CA GLY A 111 -18.09 8.50 12.45
C GLY A 111 -17.74 9.97 12.76
N PRO A 112 -18.48 10.65 13.66
CA PRO A 112 -18.29 12.08 13.89
C PRO A 112 -17.17 12.32 14.89
N PHE A 113 -15.95 12.64 14.43
CA PHE A 113 -14.89 13.23 15.27
C PHE A 113 -13.94 14.10 14.41
N PRO A 114 -13.19 15.06 14.99
CA PRO A 114 -12.41 16.03 14.24
C PRO A 114 -11.36 15.37 13.33
N PRO A 115 -11.03 15.98 12.19
CA PRO A 115 -9.98 15.50 11.29
C PRO A 115 -8.66 15.30 12.05
N GLY A 116 -7.99 14.17 11.83
CA GLY A 116 -6.63 13.93 12.33
C GLY A 116 -6.48 13.12 13.62
N GLN A 117 -7.51 12.39 14.09
CA GLN A 117 -7.32 11.35 15.12
C GLN A 117 -7.64 9.95 14.57
N PRO A 118 -6.70 8.98 14.65
CA PRO A 118 -6.92 7.61 14.19
C PRO A 118 -8.00 6.91 15.02
N ARG A 119 -8.94 6.28 14.34
CA ARG A 119 -10.14 5.66 14.94
C ARG A 119 -9.91 4.39 15.76
N THR A 120 -8.67 3.90 15.83
CA THR A 120 -8.30 2.83 16.76
C THR A 120 -6.91 3.13 17.33
N LEU A 121 -6.83 3.59 18.58
CA LEU A 121 -5.57 3.91 19.26
C LEU A 121 -4.73 2.68 19.65
N ASP A 122 -5.18 1.46 19.33
CA ASP A 122 -4.42 0.26 19.61
C ASP A 122 -3.58 -0.13 18.39
N PHE A 123 -2.26 -0.14 18.54
CA PHE A 123 -1.35 -0.76 17.57
C PHE A 123 -1.82 -2.19 17.28
N ARG A 124 -2.28 -2.44 16.05
CA ARG A 124 -2.70 -3.78 15.62
C ARG A 124 -1.62 -4.40 14.75
N VAL A 125 -0.98 -5.42 15.32
CA VAL A 125 -0.27 -6.42 14.51
C VAL A 125 -1.32 -7.24 13.80
N LEU A 126 -1.36 -7.15 12.48
CA LEU A 126 -2.28 -7.92 11.67
C LEU A 126 -1.50 -8.98 10.89
N ASN A 127 -1.80 -10.25 11.16
CA ASN A 127 -1.41 -11.33 10.27
C ASN A 127 -2.53 -11.49 9.24
N THR A 128 -2.28 -11.05 8.02
CA THR A 128 -3.25 -11.14 6.93
C THR A 128 -2.59 -11.56 5.63
N LYS A 129 -3.41 -11.92 4.66
CA LYS A 129 -2.97 -11.99 3.27
C LYS A 129 -2.74 -10.57 2.75
N ALA A 130 -1.78 -10.45 1.86
CA ALA A 130 -1.55 -9.22 1.12
C ALA A 130 -1.04 -9.57 -0.27
N THR A 131 -1.34 -8.71 -1.23
CA THR A 131 -0.68 -8.75 -2.53
C THR A 131 0.58 -7.90 -2.47
N VAL A 132 1.71 -8.53 -2.80
CA VAL A 132 2.99 -7.86 -3.02
C VAL A 132 3.11 -7.52 -4.49
N ILE A 133 3.34 -6.25 -4.80
CA ILE A 133 3.57 -5.74 -6.15
C ILE A 133 5.08 -5.58 -6.32
N ARG A 134 5.64 -6.26 -7.31
CA ARG A 134 7.06 -6.19 -7.65
C ARG A 134 7.27 -5.74 -9.07
N GLU A 135 8.37 -5.07 -9.33
CA GLU A 135 8.86 -4.84 -10.67
C GLU A 135 9.43 -6.15 -11.25
N ALA A 136 9.01 -6.52 -12.45
CA ALA A 136 9.39 -7.78 -13.11
C ALA A 136 10.89 -7.84 -13.47
N SER A 137 11.49 -6.71 -13.82
CA SER A 137 12.87 -6.62 -14.30
C SER A 137 13.90 -6.72 -13.17
N THR A 138 13.57 -6.18 -12.00
CA THR A 138 14.48 -6.08 -10.84
C THR A 138 14.09 -7.00 -9.69
N GLY A 139 12.81 -7.39 -9.61
CA GLY A 139 12.23 -8.07 -8.45
C GLY A 139 11.97 -7.15 -7.26
N ASN A 140 12.24 -5.85 -7.40
CA ASN A 140 12.07 -4.86 -6.35
C ASN A 140 10.60 -4.70 -5.97
N ILE A 141 10.32 -4.58 -4.68
CA ILE A 141 8.98 -4.32 -4.17
C ILE A 141 8.62 -2.87 -4.48
N LEU A 142 7.47 -2.67 -5.12
CA LEU A 142 6.90 -1.35 -5.43
C LEU A 142 5.82 -0.95 -4.43
N GLY A 143 5.11 -1.92 -3.87
CA GLY A 143 4.04 -1.67 -2.91
C GLY A 143 3.35 -2.94 -2.44
N LEU A 144 2.51 -2.77 -1.42
CA LEU A 144 1.81 -3.82 -0.71
C LEU A 144 0.34 -3.45 -0.59
N VAL A 145 -0.55 -4.40 -0.85
CA VAL A 145 -2.00 -4.19 -0.68
C VAL A 145 -2.54 -5.20 0.31
N LYS A 146 -3.04 -4.68 1.44
CA LYS A 146 -3.59 -5.48 2.53
C LYS A 146 -4.89 -6.16 2.11
N ASP A 147 -5.02 -7.46 2.40
CA ASP A 147 -6.24 -8.26 2.31
C ASP A 147 -6.97 -8.23 0.95
N VAL A 148 -6.21 -8.05 -0.12
CA VAL A 148 -6.74 -8.05 -1.49
C VAL A 148 -5.94 -9.04 -2.33
N SER A 149 -6.62 -9.91 -3.07
CA SER A 149 -5.98 -10.87 -3.96
C SER A 149 -5.52 -10.21 -5.27
N PRO A 150 -4.46 -10.75 -5.92
CA PRO A 150 -3.89 -10.15 -7.14
C PRO A 150 -4.87 -9.92 -8.29
N SER A 151 -5.91 -10.75 -8.40
CA SER A 151 -6.93 -10.66 -9.46
C SER A 151 -7.94 -9.52 -9.25
N GLN A 152 -8.02 -8.97 -8.04
CA GLN A 152 -8.93 -7.88 -7.70
C GLN A 152 -8.30 -6.50 -7.94
N LEU A 153 -6.98 -6.42 -8.01
CA LEU A 153 -6.26 -5.17 -8.20
C LEU A 153 -6.40 -4.64 -9.62
N GLN A 154 -6.80 -3.38 -9.70
CA GLN A 154 -6.88 -2.61 -10.94
C GLN A 154 -5.69 -1.67 -11.03
N PHE A 155 -5.10 -1.55 -12.23
CA PHE A 155 -3.91 -0.75 -12.45
C PHE A 155 -4.10 0.20 -13.62
N ILE A 156 -3.57 1.41 -13.49
CA ILE A 156 -3.43 2.39 -14.56
C ILE A 156 -2.00 2.90 -14.63
N SER A 157 -1.52 3.29 -15.82
CA SER A 157 -0.24 4.01 -15.92
C SER A 157 -0.48 5.49 -15.68
N VAL A 158 0.37 6.10 -14.86
CA VAL A 158 0.32 7.53 -14.53
C VAL A 158 1.54 8.21 -15.14
N SER A 159 1.33 9.28 -15.90
CA SER A 159 2.42 10.06 -16.48
C SER A 159 3.13 10.89 -15.40
N ASP A 160 4.46 10.96 -15.44
CA ASP A 160 5.26 11.72 -14.45
C ASP A 160 4.87 13.21 -14.37
N GLY A 161 4.38 13.79 -15.48
CA GLY A 161 3.87 15.16 -15.50
C GLY A 161 2.60 15.40 -14.67
N ALA A 162 1.85 14.34 -14.34
CA ALA A 162 0.69 14.41 -13.45
C ALA A 162 1.06 14.33 -11.96
N ILE A 163 2.29 13.89 -11.64
CA ILE A 163 2.79 13.67 -10.28
C ILE A 163 3.58 14.89 -9.79
N ALA A 164 4.09 15.73 -10.69
CA ALA A 164 4.95 16.89 -10.39
C ALA A 164 4.25 18.09 -9.69
N LEU A 165 3.03 17.92 -9.19
CA LEU A 165 2.27 18.98 -8.49
C LEU A 165 2.05 18.70 -6.99
N GLY A 166 2.68 17.66 -6.43
CA GLY A 166 2.72 17.38 -4.99
C GLY A 166 3.85 18.11 -4.28
#